data_AF-X1R5X7-F1
#
_entry.id   AF-X1R5X7-F1
#
_cell.length_a   1.000
_cell.length_b   1.000
_cell.length_c   1.000
_cell.angle_alpha   90.00
_cell.angle_beta   90.00
_cell.angle_gamma   90.00
#
_symmetry.space_group_name_H-M   'P 1'
#
loop_
_entity.id
_entity.type
_entity.pdbx_description
1 polymer ?
#
loop_
_entity_poly.entity_id
_entity_poly.type
_entity_poly.pdbx_seq_one_letter_code
_entity_poly.pdbx_strand_id
1 'polypeptide(L)'
;AETHPIVLEKITFPEPVISIRIEPKTKADQEKMALALRKLAEEDPTFKVKGDLETGETIISGMGELHLEIIADRMRRDFKVQASVGRPQVAYKETIQKEAEAEGKYIKQSGGRGQYGHVFLRVEPQKRGEGFEFLDEIKGGIIPKEFIPAVEKGVKEAMDKGVVAGYPLVDLTVNLYDGSFHEVDSSEIAFKIAGSIALQEAIRRAKPVLLEPTMRLEVVIPAEFFGDVIWKTF
;
A
#
# COMPACT_ATOMS: atom_id res chain seq x y z
N ALA A 1 -31.89 32.99 27.34
CA ALA A 1 -30.59 32.44 26.92
C ALA A 1 -30.42 31.10 27.60
N GLU A 2 -30.91 30.03 26.98
CA GLU A 2 -30.78 28.66 27.47
C GLU A 2 -29.60 28.00 26.74
N THR A 3 -28.40 28.15 27.28
CA THR A 3 -27.14 27.76 26.63
C THR A 3 -26.45 26.59 27.32
N HIS A 4 -27.21 25.60 27.79
CA HIS A 4 -26.68 24.31 28.24
C HIS A 4 -27.54 23.17 27.68
N PRO A 5 -27.29 22.70 26.45
CA PRO A 5 -27.88 21.45 26.00
C PRO A 5 -27.39 20.33 26.92
N ILE A 6 -28.33 19.63 27.57
CA ILE A 6 -28.05 18.45 28.38
C ILE A 6 -27.62 17.35 27.41
N VAL A 7 -26.31 17.17 27.25
CA VAL A 7 -25.74 16.08 26.46
C VAL A 7 -25.70 14.85 27.35
N LEU A 8 -26.55 13.86 27.05
CA LEU A 8 -26.53 12.55 27.72
C LEU A 8 -25.24 11.80 27.39
N GLU A 9 -24.82 10.91 28.29
CA GLU A 9 -23.64 10.07 28.09
C GLU A 9 -23.72 9.31 26.75
N LYS A 10 -22.62 9.38 25.99
CA LYS A 10 -22.53 8.69 24.71
C LYS A 10 -22.35 7.20 24.97
N ILE A 11 -23.18 6.39 24.33
CA ILE A 11 -23.01 4.94 24.31
C ILE A 11 -21.67 4.65 23.58
N THR A 12 -20.70 4.10 24.31
CA THR A 12 -19.43 3.65 23.76
C THR A 12 -19.58 2.21 23.29
N PHE A 13 -19.46 1.99 21.98
CA PHE A 13 -19.44 0.64 21.43
C PHE A 13 -18.01 0.06 21.51
N PRO A 14 -17.86 -1.22 21.88
CA PRO A 14 -16.57 -1.87 21.87
C PRO A 14 -16.02 -1.97 20.45
N GLU A 15 -14.70 -2.07 20.34
CA GLU A 15 -14.06 -2.28 19.04
C GLU A 15 -14.29 -3.71 18.54
N PRO A 16 -14.47 -3.91 17.23
CA PRO A 16 -14.61 -5.23 16.65
C PRO A 16 -13.31 -6.03 16.83
N VAL A 17 -13.46 -7.34 17.03
CA VAL A 17 -12.36 -8.25 17.39
C VAL A 17 -11.82 -9.01 16.19
N ILE A 18 -12.66 -9.21 15.16
CA ILE A 18 -12.31 -9.98 13.96
C ILE A 18 -12.66 -9.20 12.70
N SER A 19 -11.79 -9.29 11.70
CA SER A 19 -11.96 -8.68 10.38
C SER A 19 -11.86 -9.74 9.30
N ILE A 20 -12.81 -9.74 8.36
CA ILE A 20 -12.81 -10.62 7.20
C ILE A 20 -12.99 -9.81 5.92
N ARG A 21 -12.46 -10.34 4.82
CA ARG A 21 -12.68 -9.80 3.48
C ARG A 21 -14.03 -10.30 2.96
N ILE A 22 -14.78 -9.40 2.34
CA ILE A 22 -15.99 -9.73 1.59
C ILE A 22 -15.85 -9.29 0.14
N GLU A 23 -16.17 -10.20 -0.79
CA GLU A 23 -16.16 -9.91 -2.23
C GLU A 23 -17.47 -10.30 -2.90
N PRO A 24 -18.04 -9.43 -3.75
CA PRO A 24 -19.22 -9.77 -4.54
C PRO A 24 -18.81 -10.69 -5.69
N LYS A 25 -19.66 -11.67 -6.04
CA LYS A 25 -19.41 -12.53 -7.21
C LYS A 25 -19.66 -11.85 -8.55
N THR A 26 -20.55 -10.85 -8.59
CA THR A 26 -20.91 -10.13 -9.82
C THR A 26 -20.88 -8.62 -9.61
N LYS A 27 -20.71 -7.87 -10.72
CA LYS A 27 -20.78 -6.39 -10.66
C LYS A 27 -22.15 -5.87 -10.20
N ALA A 28 -23.23 -6.56 -10.57
CA ALA A 28 -24.58 -6.20 -10.12
C ALA A 28 -24.77 -6.44 -8.61
N ASP A 29 -24.05 -7.41 -8.05
CA ASP A 29 -24.03 -7.66 -6.61
C ASP A 29 -23.19 -6.64 -5.84
N GLN A 30 -22.22 -5.97 -6.48
CA GLN A 30 -21.38 -4.97 -5.82
C GLN A 30 -22.20 -3.76 -5.30
N GLU A 31 -23.11 -3.23 -6.13
CA GLU A 31 -23.97 -2.11 -5.72
C GLU A 31 -24.96 -2.52 -4.62
N LYS A 32 -25.53 -3.72 -4.74
CA LYS A 32 -26.44 -4.28 -3.72
C LYS A 32 -25.72 -4.57 -2.41
N MET A 33 -24.49 -5.08 -2.49
CA MET A 33 -23.63 -5.35 -1.34
C MET A 33 -23.32 -4.06 -0.59
N ALA A 34 -22.94 -2.98 -1.29
CA ALA A 34 -22.68 -1.69 -0.67
C ALA A 34 -23.93 -1.13 0.06
N LEU A 35 -25.11 -1.25 -0.55
CA LEU A 35 -26.37 -0.84 0.08
C LEU A 35 -26.71 -1.70 1.30
N ALA A 36 -26.52 -3.02 1.20
CA ALA A 36 -26.79 -3.96 2.29
C ALA A 36 -25.86 -3.71 3.49
N LEU A 37 -24.56 -3.57 3.25
CA LEU A 37 -23.56 -3.29 4.27
C LEU A 37 -23.84 -1.98 5.00
N ARG A 38 -24.29 -0.95 4.27
CA ARG A 38 -24.67 0.33 4.89
C ARG A 38 -25.86 0.18 5.81
N LYS A 39 -26.94 -0.50 5.38
CA LYS A 39 -28.11 -0.75 6.23
C LYS A 39 -27.77 -1.58 7.46
N LEU A 40 -26.94 -2.61 7.29
CA LEU A 40 -26.50 -3.46 8.40
C LEU A 40 -25.62 -2.70 9.40
N ALA A 41 -24.79 -1.75 8.94
CA ALA A 41 -24.02 -0.88 9.81
C ALA A 41 -24.89 0.17 10.54
N GLU A 42 -26.04 0.55 9.98
CA GLU A 42 -27.03 1.40 10.67
C GLU A 42 -27.84 0.61 11.72
N GLU A 43 -28.08 -0.68 11.50
CA GLU A 43 -28.73 -1.57 12.46
C GLU A 43 -27.82 -1.94 13.64
N ASP A 44 -26.54 -2.24 13.37
CA ASP A 44 -25.57 -2.63 14.38
C ASP A 44 -24.33 -1.72 14.35
N PRO A 45 -24.19 -0.78 15.31
CA PRO A 45 -23.04 0.12 15.40
C PRO A 45 -21.73 -0.57 15.79
N THR A 46 -21.75 -1.85 16.19
CA THR A 46 -20.53 -2.65 16.42
C THR A 46 -19.94 -3.21 15.13
N PHE A 47 -20.71 -3.21 14.04
CA PHE A 47 -20.28 -3.65 12.73
C PHE A 47 -19.61 -2.49 11.98
N LYS A 48 -18.32 -2.66 11.66
CA LYS A 48 -17.55 -1.66 10.91
C LYS A 48 -17.22 -2.18 9.52
N VAL A 49 -17.42 -1.34 8.52
CA VAL A 49 -17.04 -1.61 7.12
C VAL A 49 -15.93 -0.66 6.75
N LYS A 50 -14.82 -1.20 6.26
CA LYS A 50 -13.66 -0.43 5.80
C LYS A 50 -13.28 -0.90 4.39
N GLY A 51 -13.11 0.05 3.48
CA GLY A 51 -12.43 -0.22 2.21
C GLY A 51 -10.93 -0.13 2.41
N ASP A 52 -10.20 -1.17 2.01
CA ASP A 52 -8.75 -1.15 2.01
C ASP A 52 -8.25 -0.55 0.69
N LEU A 53 -7.47 0.54 0.76
CA LEU A 53 -7.03 1.29 -0.42
C LEU A 53 -5.87 0.60 -1.14
N GLU A 54 -5.11 -0.24 -0.45
CA GLU A 54 -3.95 -0.93 -1.02
C GLU A 54 -4.38 -2.17 -1.82
N THR A 55 -5.37 -2.90 -1.31
CA THR A 55 -5.89 -4.12 -1.98
C THR A 55 -7.15 -3.88 -2.80
N GLY A 56 -7.85 -2.76 -2.60
CA GLY A 56 -9.15 -2.48 -3.22
C GLY A 56 -10.29 -3.33 -2.67
N GLU A 57 -10.05 -4.01 -1.54
CA GLU A 57 -10.99 -4.96 -0.94
C GLU A 57 -11.94 -4.28 0.04
N THR A 58 -13.11 -4.89 0.24
CA THR A 58 -13.99 -4.50 1.34
C THR A 58 -13.73 -5.42 2.52
N ILE A 59 -13.32 -4.84 3.64
CA ILE A 59 -13.11 -5.53 4.90
C ILE A 59 -14.29 -5.21 5.82
N ILE A 60 -14.91 -6.26 6.34
CA ILE A 60 -15.97 -6.17 7.33
C ILE A 60 -15.42 -6.64 8.68
N SER A 61 -15.70 -5.87 9.73
CA SER A 61 -15.21 -6.13 11.08
C SER A 61 -16.37 -6.28 12.04
N GLY A 62 -16.33 -7.31 12.88
CA GLY A 62 -17.37 -7.65 13.82
C GLY A 62 -16.81 -8.14 15.15
N MET A 63 -17.70 -8.38 16.11
CA MET A 63 -17.33 -8.80 17.47
C MET A 63 -16.83 -10.26 17.55
N GLY A 64 -17.14 -11.10 16.57
CA GLY A 64 -16.74 -12.51 16.54
C GLY A 64 -17.10 -13.22 15.24
N GLU A 65 -16.61 -14.44 15.07
CA GLU A 65 -16.82 -15.26 13.87
C GLU A 65 -18.32 -15.48 13.59
N LEU A 66 -19.09 -15.86 14.63
CA LEU A 66 -20.53 -16.07 14.52
C LEU A 66 -21.29 -14.82 14.07
N HIS A 67 -20.88 -13.63 14.54
CA HIS A 67 -21.49 -12.38 14.12
C HIS A 67 -21.33 -12.18 12.60
N LEU A 68 -20.12 -12.41 12.09
CA LEU A 68 -19.84 -12.28 10.66
C LEU A 68 -20.55 -13.35 9.81
N GLU A 69 -20.70 -14.58 10.31
CA GLU A 69 -21.47 -15.62 9.63
C GLU A 69 -22.96 -15.27 9.50
N ILE A 70 -23.57 -14.74 10.58
CA ILE A 70 -24.97 -14.29 10.56
C ILE A 70 -25.16 -13.12 9.58
N ILE A 71 -24.21 -12.19 9.54
CA ILE A 71 -24.22 -11.08 8.57
C ILE A 71 -24.17 -11.61 7.14
N ALA A 72 -23.28 -12.55 6.84
CA ALA A 72 -23.18 -13.16 5.51
C ALA A 72 -24.48 -13.88 5.11
N ASP A 73 -25.12 -14.59 6.05
CA ASP A 73 -26.40 -15.26 5.81
C ASP A 73 -27.57 -14.26 5.62
N ARG A 74 -27.65 -13.19 6.43
CA ARG A 74 -28.61 -12.08 6.24
C ARG A 74 -28.44 -11.43 4.88
N MET A 75 -27.22 -11.13 4.44
CA MET A 75 -26.96 -10.57 3.10
C MET A 75 -27.50 -11.46 1.98
N ARG A 76 -27.38 -12.78 2.15
CA ARG A 76 -27.91 -13.76 1.18
C ARG A 76 -29.44 -13.86 1.22
N ARG A 77 -30.06 -13.80 2.40
CA ARG A 77 -31.52 -13.93 2.58
C ARG A 77 -32.28 -12.66 2.22
N ASP A 78 -31.88 -11.53 2.79
CA ASP A 78 -32.61 -10.27 2.71
C ASP A 78 -32.30 -9.52 1.40
N PHE A 79 -31.03 -9.49 1.00
CA PHE A 79 -30.57 -8.70 -0.14
C PHE A 79 -30.29 -9.53 -1.40
N LYS A 80 -30.38 -10.86 -1.30
CA LYS A 80 -30.08 -11.82 -2.39
C LYS A 80 -28.69 -11.63 -2.99
N VAL A 81 -27.74 -11.12 -2.21
CA VAL A 81 -26.36 -10.90 -2.63
C VAL A 81 -25.56 -12.17 -2.41
N GLN A 82 -24.87 -12.65 -3.44
CA GLN A 82 -23.88 -13.71 -3.29
C GLN A 82 -22.50 -13.10 -3.10
N ALA A 83 -22.04 -13.07 -1.85
CA ALA A 83 -20.70 -12.66 -1.50
C ALA A 83 -19.85 -13.86 -1.04
N SER A 84 -18.56 -13.82 -1.36
CA SER A 84 -17.56 -14.75 -0.86
C SER A 84 -16.88 -14.13 0.35
N VAL A 85 -16.71 -14.91 1.41
CA VAL A 85 -15.98 -14.51 2.61
C VAL A 85 -14.59 -15.15 2.59
N GLY A 86 -13.58 -14.38 2.96
CA GLY A 86 -12.19 -14.82 3.00
C GLY A 86 -11.39 -14.12 4.09
N ARG A 87 -10.18 -14.59 4.34
CA ARG A 87 -9.24 -13.87 5.22
C ARG A 87 -8.75 -12.60 4.52
N PRO A 88 -8.57 -11.49 5.25
CA PRO A 88 -8.01 -10.28 4.66
C PRO A 88 -6.60 -10.57 4.13
N GLN A 89 -6.26 -9.96 2.98
CA GLN A 89 -4.90 -10.06 2.48
C GLN A 89 -3.94 -9.28 3.38
N VAL A 90 -2.73 -9.81 3.55
CA VAL A 90 -1.67 -9.12 4.27
C VAL A 90 -1.04 -8.10 3.32
N ALA A 91 -1.01 -6.84 3.72
CA ALA A 91 -0.29 -5.80 3.01
C ALA A 91 1.22 -6.00 3.19
N TYR A 92 1.82 -6.83 2.34
CA TYR A 92 3.26 -6.96 2.26
C TYR A 92 3.87 -5.68 1.73
N LYS A 93 5.10 -5.41 2.14
CA LYS A 93 5.94 -4.33 1.61
C LYS A 93 7.25 -4.90 1.12
N GLU A 94 7.95 -4.16 0.27
CA GLU A 94 9.27 -4.57 -0.21
C GLU A 94 10.34 -3.63 0.33
N THR A 95 11.51 -4.16 0.66
CA THR A 95 12.70 -3.35 0.94
C THR A 95 13.94 -4.03 0.36
N ILE A 96 15.08 -3.35 0.38
CA ILE A 96 16.37 -3.91 -0.08
C ILE A 96 17.29 -4.22 1.10
N GLN A 97 18.26 -5.11 0.90
CA GLN A 97 19.24 -5.44 1.94
C GLN A 97 20.62 -4.85 1.69
N LYS A 98 20.96 -4.56 0.43
CA LYS A 98 22.28 -4.09 0.02
C LYS A 98 22.17 -2.81 -0.76
N GLU A 99 23.21 -2.00 -0.68
CA GLU A 99 23.39 -0.92 -1.65
C GLU A 99 23.60 -1.50 -3.06
N ALA A 100 23.02 -0.85 -4.06
CA ALA A 100 23.23 -1.21 -5.46
C ALA A 100 23.17 0.01 -6.37
N GLU A 101 23.88 -0.09 -7.48
CA GLU A 101 23.88 0.93 -8.52
C GLU A 101 23.35 0.34 -9.82
N ALA A 102 22.54 1.13 -10.53
CA ALA A 102 22.10 0.77 -11.86
C ALA A 102 21.93 1.98 -12.77
N GLU A 103 22.10 1.69 -14.06
CA GLU A 103 21.82 2.62 -15.14
C GLU A 103 20.40 2.40 -15.68
N GLY A 104 19.72 3.50 -15.99
CA GLY A 104 18.44 3.52 -16.66
C GLY A 104 18.56 4.33 -17.93
N LYS A 105 18.51 3.65 -19.07
CA LYS A 105 18.61 4.28 -20.38
C LYS A 105 17.34 4.03 -21.17
N TYR A 106 16.70 5.12 -21.59
CA TYR A 106 15.53 5.11 -22.45
C TYR A 106 15.84 5.85 -23.74
N ILE A 107 15.92 5.10 -24.84
CA ILE A 107 16.04 5.66 -26.19
C ILE A 107 14.87 5.16 -27.01
N LYS A 108 14.02 6.08 -27.46
CA LYS A 108 12.98 5.77 -28.44
C LYS A 108 12.99 6.79 -29.55
N GLN A 109 13.24 6.31 -30.77
CA GLN A 109 13.18 7.11 -31.97
C GLN A 109 11.90 6.73 -32.71
N SER A 110 10.93 7.64 -32.78
CA SER A 110 9.65 7.42 -33.45
C SER A 110 9.42 8.53 -34.46
N GLY A 111 10.08 8.45 -35.62
CA GLY A 111 9.82 9.25 -36.84
C GLY A 111 9.83 10.79 -36.74
N GLY A 112 9.94 11.36 -35.54
CA GLY A 112 9.91 12.79 -35.19
C GLY A 112 10.86 13.07 -34.01
N ARG A 113 10.49 13.96 -33.07
CA ARG A 113 11.32 14.26 -31.87
C ARG A 113 11.70 12.96 -31.16
N GLY A 114 13.01 12.74 -30.98
CA GLY A 114 13.50 11.60 -30.21
C GLY A 114 13.11 11.73 -28.75
N GLN A 115 13.06 10.60 -28.07
CA GLN A 115 12.99 10.52 -26.61
C GLN A 115 14.29 9.89 -26.12
N TYR A 116 15.07 10.69 -25.41
CA TYR A 116 16.32 10.29 -24.78
C TYR A 116 16.25 10.61 -23.28
N GLY A 117 16.55 9.63 -22.45
CA GLY A 117 16.74 9.80 -21.02
C GLY A 117 17.78 8.81 -20.54
N HIS A 118 18.78 9.30 -19.80
CA HIS A 118 19.81 8.45 -19.22
C HIS A 118 20.12 8.91 -17.81
N VAL A 119 19.95 8.02 -16.83
CA VAL A 119 20.16 8.30 -15.41
C VAL A 119 20.88 7.15 -14.74
N PHE A 120 21.73 7.47 -13.77
CA PHE A 120 22.34 6.51 -12.88
C PHE A 120 21.81 6.74 -11.47
N LEU A 121 21.26 5.68 -10.88
CA LEU A 121 20.75 5.71 -9.53
C LEU A 121 21.57 4.77 -8.66
N ARG A 122 21.90 5.24 -7.46
CA ARG A 122 22.35 4.41 -6.35
C ARG A 122 21.18 4.27 -5.39
N VAL A 123 20.89 3.04 -4.96
CA VAL A 123 19.89 2.75 -3.94
C VAL A 123 20.57 2.25 -2.69
N GLU A 124 20.16 2.75 -1.54
CA GLU A 124 20.67 2.38 -0.23
C GLU A 124 19.50 2.02 0.71
N PRO A 125 19.60 0.92 1.48
CA PRO A 125 18.56 0.58 2.45
C PRO A 125 18.60 1.54 3.64
N GLN A 126 17.42 2.00 4.07
CA GLN A 126 17.28 2.75 5.33
C GLN A 126 16.86 1.86 6.49
N LYS A 127 16.84 2.43 7.70
CA LYS A 127 16.25 1.73 8.84
C LYS A 127 14.73 1.67 8.66
N ARG A 128 14.15 0.65 9.28
CA ARG A 128 12.70 0.42 9.24
C ARG A 128 11.95 1.65 9.77
N GLY A 129 11.08 2.22 8.93
CA GLY A 129 10.23 3.35 9.27
C GLY A 129 10.82 4.73 8.97
N GLU A 130 12.01 4.82 8.36
CA GLU A 130 12.57 6.10 7.88
C GLU A 130 11.94 6.55 6.55
N GLY A 131 11.32 5.63 5.81
CA GLY A 131 10.48 5.96 4.66
C GLY A 131 11.24 6.03 3.33
N PHE A 132 11.02 7.09 2.55
CA PHE A 132 11.65 7.27 1.25
C PHE A 132 12.31 8.63 1.16
N GLU A 133 13.61 8.64 0.85
CA GLU A 133 14.37 9.86 0.63
C GLU A 133 15.01 9.85 -0.76
N PHE A 134 14.90 10.97 -1.46
CA PHE A 134 15.53 11.19 -2.75
C PHE A 134 16.63 12.25 -2.61
N LEU A 135 17.87 11.88 -2.89
CA LEU A 135 19.03 12.75 -2.80
C LEU A 135 19.55 13.09 -4.20
N ASP A 136 19.64 14.39 -4.51
CA ASP A 136 20.31 14.87 -5.71
C ASP A 136 21.81 15.08 -5.45
N GLU A 137 22.65 14.20 -6.02
CA GLU A 137 24.12 14.30 -5.94
C GLU A 137 24.74 14.75 -7.27
N ILE A 138 23.93 15.26 -8.21
CA ILE A 138 24.37 15.68 -9.54
C ILE A 138 25.39 16.82 -9.42
N LYS A 139 26.61 16.57 -9.90
CA LYS A 139 27.67 17.58 -10.02
C LYS A 139 27.76 18.07 -11.46
N GLY A 140 27.94 19.38 -11.66
CA GLY A 140 28.28 19.95 -12.96
C GLY A 140 27.14 20.16 -13.96
N GLY A 141 25.88 20.07 -13.56
CA GLY A 141 24.75 20.39 -14.44
C GLY A 141 24.54 19.41 -15.60
N ILE A 142 25.03 18.16 -15.44
CA ILE A 142 24.91 17.07 -16.42
C ILE A 142 23.45 16.73 -16.72
N ILE A 143 22.53 17.03 -15.79
CA ILE A 143 21.10 17.02 -16.05
C ILE A 143 20.55 18.40 -15.68
N PRO A 144 19.85 19.09 -16.58
CA PRO A 144 19.12 20.31 -16.24
C PRO A 144 18.17 20.08 -15.06
N LYS A 145 18.12 21.03 -14.12
CA LYS A 145 17.30 20.93 -12.90
C LYS A 145 15.81 20.74 -13.18
N GLU A 146 15.36 21.08 -14.38
CA GLU A 146 13.99 20.90 -14.84
C GLU A 146 13.60 19.41 -14.98
N PHE A 147 14.55 18.51 -15.24
CA PHE A 147 14.28 17.08 -15.40
C PHE A 147 14.37 16.27 -14.10
N ILE A 148 15.00 16.81 -13.05
CA ILE A 148 15.16 16.12 -11.75
C ILE A 148 13.80 15.73 -11.13
N PRO A 149 12.78 16.62 -11.08
CA PRO A 149 11.46 16.26 -10.57
C PRO A 149 10.76 15.19 -11.41
N ALA A 150 11.05 15.10 -12.71
CA ALA A 150 10.50 14.06 -13.58
C ALA A 150 11.10 12.68 -13.26
N VAL A 151 12.40 12.62 -12.95
CA VAL A 151 13.07 11.40 -12.48
C VAL A 151 12.50 10.98 -11.13
N GLU A 152 12.36 11.90 -10.18
CA GLU A 152 11.79 11.61 -8.85
C GLU A 152 10.37 11.02 -8.96
N LYS A 153 9.51 11.59 -9.82
CA LYS A 153 8.18 11.04 -10.10
C LYS A 153 8.25 9.62 -10.69
N GLY A 154 9.18 9.38 -11.61
CA GLY A 154 9.41 8.07 -12.20
C GLY A 154 9.87 7.03 -11.18
N VAL A 155 10.70 7.44 -10.22
CA VAL A 155 11.13 6.60 -9.08
C VAL A 155 9.93 6.28 -8.18
N LYS A 156 9.14 7.28 -7.77
CA LYS A 156 7.94 7.06 -6.92
C LYS A 156 6.95 6.10 -7.56
N GLU A 157 6.62 6.29 -8.84
CA GLU A 157 5.72 5.37 -9.55
C GLU A 157 6.27 3.94 -9.68
N ALA A 158 7.59 3.80 -9.83
CA ALA A 158 8.22 2.48 -9.83
C ALA A 158 8.24 1.83 -8.44
N MET A 159 8.31 2.63 -7.37
CA MET A 159 8.20 2.15 -5.99
C MET A 159 6.80 1.65 -5.66
N ASP A 160 5.75 2.39 -6.08
CA ASP A 160 4.35 1.97 -5.90
C ASP A 160 4.04 0.67 -6.63
N LYS A 161 4.66 0.47 -7.81
CA LYS A 161 4.44 -0.71 -8.64
C LYS A 161 5.13 -1.98 -8.10
N GLY A 162 6.12 -1.84 -7.23
CA GLY A 162 6.96 -2.95 -6.76
C GLY A 162 7.80 -3.60 -7.87
N VAL A 163 8.79 -4.40 -7.47
CA VAL A 163 9.73 -5.02 -8.43
C VAL A 163 9.68 -6.55 -8.41
N VAL A 164 9.42 -7.16 -7.25
CA VAL A 164 9.44 -8.64 -7.13
C VAL A 164 8.03 -9.20 -7.14
N ALA A 165 7.20 -8.79 -6.18
CA ALA A 165 5.85 -9.29 -5.96
C ALA A 165 4.76 -8.23 -6.23
N GLY A 166 5.16 -7.02 -6.63
CA GLY A 166 4.23 -5.94 -6.98
C GLY A 166 3.66 -5.20 -5.78
N TYR A 167 4.39 -5.22 -4.65
CA TYR A 167 4.03 -4.50 -3.43
C TYR A 167 4.83 -3.19 -3.31
N PRO A 168 4.32 -2.19 -2.57
CA PRO A 168 5.01 -0.92 -2.43
C PRO A 168 6.38 -1.09 -1.73
N LEU A 169 7.39 -0.45 -2.32
CA LEU A 169 8.74 -0.39 -1.80
C LEU A 169 8.88 0.68 -0.72
N VAL A 170 9.52 0.34 0.41
CA VAL A 170 9.70 1.21 1.57
C VAL A 170 11.10 1.10 2.16
N ASP A 171 11.49 2.12 2.94
CA ASP A 171 12.77 2.22 3.65
C ASP A 171 13.97 2.26 2.70
N LEU A 172 13.97 3.25 1.79
CA LEU A 172 14.94 3.38 0.70
C LEU A 172 15.41 4.83 0.54
N THR A 173 16.72 4.99 0.38
CA THR A 173 17.32 6.21 -0.16
C THR A 173 17.69 5.98 -1.61
N VAL A 174 17.32 6.92 -2.48
CA VAL A 174 17.69 6.90 -3.89
C VAL A 174 18.53 8.13 -4.19
N ASN A 175 19.80 7.91 -4.56
CA ASN A 175 20.73 8.97 -4.90
C ASN A 175 20.88 9.03 -6.42
N LEU A 176 20.59 10.20 -6.99
CA LEU A 176 20.86 10.51 -8.38
C LEU A 176 22.24 11.14 -8.49
N TYR A 177 23.25 10.34 -8.86
CA TYR A 177 24.64 10.77 -8.86
C TYR A 177 25.16 11.14 -10.26
N ASP A 178 24.65 10.50 -11.31
CA ASP A 178 25.10 10.74 -12.69
C ASP A 178 23.95 10.54 -13.71
N GLY A 179 24.17 10.97 -14.94
CA GLY A 179 23.25 10.78 -16.04
C GLY A 179 23.76 11.37 -17.34
N SER A 180 22.91 11.38 -18.36
CA SER A 180 23.24 12.05 -19.62
C SER A 180 21.97 12.59 -20.24
N PHE A 181 22.09 13.72 -20.92
CA PHE A 181 21.01 14.32 -21.69
C PHE A 181 21.49 14.64 -23.10
N HIS A 182 20.53 14.73 -24.02
CA HIS A 182 20.71 15.23 -25.38
C HIS A 182 19.87 16.50 -25.56
N GLU A 183 20.45 17.59 -26.05
CA GLU A 183 19.75 18.88 -26.13
C GLU A 183 18.48 18.87 -27.00
N VAL A 184 18.44 18.02 -28.04
CA VAL A 184 17.35 18.00 -29.02
C VAL A 184 16.31 16.90 -28.73
N ASP A 185 16.78 15.75 -28.24
CA ASP A 185 15.96 14.55 -28.05
C ASP A 185 15.59 14.28 -26.57
N SER A 186 16.06 15.08 -25.62
CA SER A 186 15.65 14.93 -24.22
C SER A 186 14.21 15.36 -24.01
N SER A 187 13.48 14.53 -23.27
CA SER A 187 12.09 14.79 -22.88
C SER A 187 11.88 14.41 -21.43
N GLU A 188 11.05 15.16 -20.70
CA GLU A 188 10.71 14.86 -19.30
C GLU A 188 10.16 13.43 -19.13
N ILE A 189 9.34 12.98 -20.08
CA ILE A 189 8.77 11.63 -20.10
C ILE A 189 9.87 10.57 -20.23
N ALA A 190 10.92 10.85 -21.00
CA ALA A 190 12.03 9.93 -21.18
C ALA A 190 12.85 9.78 -19.90
N PHE A 191 13.12 10.89 -19.19
CA PHE A 191 13.79 10.89 -17.88
C PHE A 191 12.97 10.20 -16.80
N LYS A 192 11.65 10.40 -16.81
CA LYS A 192 10.72 9.69 -15.94
C LYS A 192 10.83 8.17 -16.12
N ILE A 193 10.74 7.69 -17.36
CA ILE A 193 10.84 6.25 -17.67
C ILE A 193 12.24 5.70 -17.35
N ALA A 194 13.29 6.47 -17.66
CA ALA A 194 14.67 6.11 -17.34
C ALA A 194 14.86 5.92 -15.83
N GLY A 195 14.31 6.82 -15.00
CA GLY A 195 14.31 6.69 -13.54
C GLY A 195 13.61 5.43 -13.04
N SER A 196 12.45 5.10 -13.61
CA SER A 196 11.75 3.85 -13.28
C SER A 196 12.58 2.61 -13.62
N ILE A 197 13.22 2.58 -14.80
CA ILE A 197 14.04 1.44 -15.23
C ILE A 197 15.30 1.30 -14.35
N ALA A 198 15.98 2.41 -14.07
CA ALA A 198 17.16 2.42 -13.20
C ALA A 198 16.81 1.85 -11.81
N LEU A 199 15.69 2.27 -11.23
CA LEU A 199 15.25 1.79 -9.93
C LEU A 199 14.97 0.28 -9.95
N GLN A 200 14.24 -0.20 -10.96
CA GLN A 200 13.91 -1.62 -11.09
C GLN A 200 15.16 -2.50 -11.17
N GLU A 201 16.15 -2.08 -11.95
CA GLU A 201 17.41 -2.82 -12.09
C GLU A 201 18.26 -2.73 -10.82
N ALA A 202 18.31 -1.56 -10.17
CA ALA A 202 19.02 -1.37 -8.91
C ALA A 202 18.45 -2.28 -7.80
N ILE A 203 17.12 -2.33 -7.66
CA ILE A 203 16.45 -3.14 -6.65
C ILE A 203 16.69 -4.63 -6.88
N ARG A 204 16.68 -5.10 -8.13
CA ARG A 204 16.99 -6.51 -8.45
C ARG A 204 18.41 -6.90 -8.01
N ARG A 205 19.37 -5.98 -8.13
CA ARG A 205 20.76 -6.19 -7.69
C ARG A 205 20.92 -6.06 -6.18
N ALA A 206 20.08 -5.25 -5.55
CA ALA A 206 20.10 -4.92 -4.12
C ALA A 206 19.58 -6.02 -3.18
N LYS A 207 19.27 -7.22 -3.71
CA LYS A 207 18.65 -8.35 -2.98
C LYS A 207 17.36 -7.94 -2.25
N PRO A 208 16.26 -7.81 -2.99
CA PRO A 208 14.99 -7.37 -2.42
C PRO A 208 14.43 -8.43 -1.47
N VAL A 209 13.78 -7.97 -0.39
CA VAL A 209 13.12 -8.81 0.61
C VAL A 209 11.72 -8.30 0.88
N LEU A 210 10.83 -9.24 1.22
CA LEU A 210 9.46 -8.96 1.62
C LEU A 210 9.41 -8.68 3.11
N LEU A 211 8.74 -7.59 3.46
CA LEU A 211 8.38 -7.21 4.81
C LEU A 211 6.92 -7.56 5.06
N GLU A 212 6.68 -8.23 6.17
CA GLU A 212 5.35 -8.48 6.70
C GLU A 212 5.05 -7.50 7.84
N PRO A 213 3.78 -7.06 7.99
CA PRO A 213 3.38 -6.21 9.10
C PRO A 213 3.45 -7.00 10.41
N THR A 214 4.21 -6.49 11.38
CA THR A 214 4.24 -7.04 12.74
C THR A 214 3.32 -6.23 13.64
N MET A 215 2.37 -6.89 14.31
CA MET A 215 1.47 -6.26 15.27
C MET A 215 1.95 -6.51 16.70
N ARG A 216 1.87 -5.48 17.54
CA ARG A 216 2.06 -5.62 18.99
C ARG A 216 0.73 -6.03 19.60
N LEU A 217 0.66 -7.25 20.13
CA LEU A 217 -0.50 -7.79 20.82
C LEU A 217 -0.37 -7.57 22.33
N GLU A 218 -1.46 -7.16 22.98
CA GLU A 218 -1.61 -7.21 24.43
C GLU A 218 -2.78 -8.15 24.77
N VAL A 219 -2.54 -9.12 25.65
CA VAL A 219 -3.52 -10.15 26.01
C VAL A 219 -3.71 -10.13 27.53
N VAL A 220 -4.94 -9.87 27.96
CA VAL A 220 -5.31 -9.88 29.38
C VAL A 220 -6.00 -11.20 29.69
N ILE A 221 -5.37 -12.02 30.54
CA ILE A 221 -5.88 -13.33 30.92
C ILE A 221 -5.72 -13.57 32.43
N PRO A 222 -6.60 -14.39 33.03
CA PRO A 222 -6.36 -14.93 34.36
C PRO A 222 -5.09 -15.80 34.38
N ALA A 223 -4.40 -15.82 35.52
CA ALA A 223 -3.11 -16.51 35.68
C ALA A 223 -3.17 -18.02 35.37
N GLU A 224 -4.35 -18.63 35.53
CA GLU A 224 -4.60 -20.05 35.31
C GLU A 224 -4.38 -20.48 33.85
N PHE A 225 -4.56 -19.58 32.88
CA PHE A 225 -4.44 -19.86 31.45
C PHE A 225 -3.14 -19.34 30.82
N PHE A 226 -2.19 -18.88 31.64
CA PHE A 226 -0.96 -18.23 31.16
C PHE A 226 -0.11 -19.15 30.27
N GLY A 227 -0.01 -20.43 30.64
CA GLY A 227 0.76 -21.42 29.87
C GLY A 227 0.18 -21.68 28.49
N ASP A 228 -1.11 -22.01 28.40
CA ASP A 228 -1.77 -22.35 27.14
C ASP A 228 -1.84 -21.19 26.14
N VAL A 229 -1.99 -19.96 26.64
CA VAL A 229 -2.14 -18.78 25.78
C VAL A 229 -0.80 -18.35 25.19
N ILE A 230 0.30 -18.44 25.94
CA ILE A 230 1.64 -18.10 25.41
C ILE A 230 1.99 -19.01 24.23
N TRP A 231 1.80 -20.32 24.36
CA TRP A 231 2.13 -21.28 23.30
C TRP A 231 1.29 -21.12 22.03
N LYS A 232 0.09 -20.54 22.13
CA LYS A 232 -0.77 -20.28 20.97
C LYS A 232 -0.55 -18.92 20.32
N THR A 233 0.12 -18.00 21.02
CA THR A 233 0.34 -16.63 20.56
C THR A 233 1.68 -16.47 19.85
N PHE A 234 2.65 -17.34 20.14
CA PHE A 234 3.91 -17.50 19.39
C PHE A 234 3.74 -18.48 18.22
#